data_AF-A0A2R6CV39-F1
#
_entry.id   AF-A0A2R6CV39-F1
#
_cell.length_a   1.000
_cell.length_b   1.000
_cell.length_c   1.000
_cell.angle_alpha   90.00
_cell.angle_beta   90.00
_cell.angle_gamma   90.00
#
_symmetry.space_group_name_H-M   'P 1'
#
loop_
_entity.id
_entity.type
_entity.pdbx_description
1 polymer ?
#
loop_
_entity_poly.entity_id
_entity_poly.type
_entity_poly.pdbx_seq_one_letter_code
_entity_poly.pdbx_strand_id
1 'polypeptide(L)' 'MTETAGGSDMGMGLALLFGVVAVVAAVGMAVTVETQVVAAWFFAAAMVAGTLAVAAPHLYG' A
#
# COMPACT_ATOMS: atom_id res chain seq x y z
N MET A 1 -12.23 -21.28 -27.73
CA MET A 1 -11.49 -21.09 -26.47
C MET A 1 -10.97 -19.65 -26.46
N THR A 2 -11.71 -18.73 -25.83
CA THR A 2 -11.41 -17.28 -25.86
C THR A 2 -11.32 -16.70 -24.43
N GLU A 3 -11.37 -17.52 -23.38
CA GLU A 3 -11.69 -17.07 -22.02
C GLU A 3 -10.48 -16.75 -21.11
N THR A 4 -9.37 -16.26 -21.66
CA THR A 4 -8.29 -15.67 -20.84
C THR A 4 -7.77 -14.33 -21.36
N ALA A 5 -8.41 -13.74 -22.37
CA ALA A 5 -8.03 -12.43 -22.89
C ALA A 5 -8.59 -11.24 -22.07
N GLY A 6 -9.08 -11.48 -20.85
CA GLY A 6 -9.36 -10.42 -19.89
C GLY A 6 -8.02 -9.96 -19.31
N GLY A 7 -7.64 -8.70 -19.58
CA GLY A 7 -6.43 -8.11 -19.02
C GLY A 7 -6.36 -8.32 -17.51
N SER A 8 -5.17 -8.60 -16.98
CA SER A 8 -4.97 -8.80 -15.55
C SER A 8 -5.30 -7.52 -14.78
N ASP A 9 -6.16 -7.61 -13.75
CA ASP A 9 -6.51 -6.50 -12.82
C ASP A 9 -5.35 -6.13 -11.87
N MET A 10 -4.12 -6.05 -12.41
CA MET A 10 -2.90 -5.85 -11.65
C MET A 10 -2.89 -4.49 -10.94
N GLY A 11 -3.36 -3.42 -11.60
CA GLY A 11 -3.45 -2.09 -10.99
C GLY A 11 -4.29 -2.08 -9.71
N MET A 12 -5.45 -2.76 -9.73
CA MET A 12 -6.31 -2.87 -8.55
C MET A 12 -5.71 -3.79 -7.49
N GLY A 13 -5.13 -4.92 -7.89
CA GLY A 13 -4.48 -5.86 -6.97
C GLY A 13 -3.32 -5.21 -6.20
N LEU A 14 -2.46 -4.45 -6.88
CA LEU A 14 -1.35 -3.73 -6.24
C LEU A 14 -1.86 -2.58 -5.36
N ALA A 15 -2.91 -1.87 -5.78
CA ALA A 15 -3.52 -0.81 -4.97
C ALA A 15 -4.00 -1.34 -3.62
N LEU A 16 -4.69 -2.48 -3.62
CA LEU A 16 -5.15 -3.15 -2.42
C LEU A 16 -3.98 -3.61 -1.54
N LEU A 17 -2.97 -4.25 -2.14
CA LEU A 17 -1.78 -4.71 -1.42
C LEU A 17 -1.09 -3.55 -0.69
N PHE A 18 -0.77 -2.47 -1.40
CA PHE A 18 -0.08 -1.33 -0.82
C PHE A 18 -0.97 -0.57 0.18
N GLY A 19 -2.29 -0.53 -0.04
CA GLY A 19 -3.24 0.00 0.94
C GLY A 19 -3.21 -0.77 2.25
N VAL A 20 -3.21 -2.11 2.20
CA VAL A 20 -3.08 -2.96 3.40
C VAL A 20 -1.74 -2.71 4.10
N VAL A 21 -0.63 -2.65 3.35
CA VAL A 21 0.69 -2.34 3.93
C VAL A 21 0.69 -0.97 4.61
N ALA A 22 0.06 0.05 4.01
CA ALA A 22 -0.05 1.38 4.58
C ALA A 22 -0.82 1.37 5.90
N VAL A 23 -1.95 0.64 5.96
CA VAL A 23 -2.74 0.48 7.19
C VAL A 23 -1.94 -0.25 8.27
N VAL A 24 -1.24 -1.34 7.93
CA VAL A 24 -0.40 -2.08 8.89
C VAL A 24 0.72 -1.19 9.43
N ALA A 25 1.36 -0.40 8.57
CA ALA A 25 2.37 0.56 9.00
C ALA A 25 1.79 1.66 9.90
N ALA A 26 0.58 2.17 9.60
CA ALA A 26 -0.12 3.14 10.45
C ALA A 26 -0.48 2.55 11.81
N VAL A 27 -0.88 1.28 11.89
CA VAL A 27 -1.06 0.56 13.15
C VAL A 27 0.28 0.44 13.89
N GLY A 28 1.37 0.12 13.19
CA GLY A 28 2.72 0.11 13.73
C GLY A 28 3.12 1.46 14.36
N MET A 29 2.80 2.57 13.70
CA MET A 29 2.98 3.92 14.24
C MET A 29 2.19 4.12 15.52
N ALA A 30 0.90 3.73 15.52
CA ALA A 30 0.02 3.90 16.67
C ALA A 30 0.48 3.12 17.91
N VAL A 31 0.99 1.89 17.73
CA VAL A 31 1.44 1.06 18.86
C VAL A 31 2.85 1.42 19.36
N THR A 32 3.65 2.15 18.58
CA THR A 32 5.02 2.54 18.94
C THR A 32 5.16 4.00 19.38
N VAL A 33 4.05 4.64 19.77
CA VAL A 33 3.96 6.06 20.14
C VAL A 33 4.91 6.48 21.26
N GLU A 34 5.28 5.58 22.17
CA GLU A 34 6.24 5.84 23.25
C GLU A 34 7.67 6.06 22.71
N THR A 35 7.97 5.50 21.54
CA THR A 35 9.26 5.60 20.86
C THR A 35 9.14 6.42 19.58
N GLN A 36 9.18 7.74 19.71
CA GLN A 36 8.89 8.70 18.63
C GLN A 36 9.71 8.46 17.33
N VAL A 37 10.98 8.10 17.44
CA VAL A 37 11.83 7.78 16.27
C VAL A 37 11.30 6.56 15.52
N VAL A 38 10.86 5.52 16.23
CA VAL A 38 10.31 4.30 15.65
C VAL A 38 8.94 4.59 15.01
N ALA A 39 8.08 5.33 15.71
CA ALA A 39 6.78 5.76 15.17
C ALA A 39 6.93 6.60 13.89
N ALA A 40 7.94 7.48 13.83
CA ALA A 40 8.22 8.28 12.63
C ALA A 40 8.58 7.41 11.42
N TRP A 41 9.33 6.33 11.62
CA TRP A 41 9.63 5.38 10.54
C TRP A 41 8.39 4.62 10.05
N PHE A 42 7.51 4.22 10.96
CA PHE A 42 6.23 3.61 10.60
C PHE A 42 5.32 4.57 9.83
N PHE A 43 5.28 5.84 10.24
CA PHE A 43 4.56 6.88 9.50
C PHE A 43 5.13 7.06 8.09
N ALA A 44 6.45 7.14 7.95
CA ALA A 44 7.11 7.27 6.65
C ALA A 44 6.79 6.06 5.75
N ALA A 45 6.84 4.84 6.29
CA ALA A 45 6.46 3.63 5.57
C ALA A 45 4.98 3.65 5.13
N ALA A 46 4.07 4.11 6.00
CA ALA A 46 2.65 4.24 5.68
C ALA A 46 2.42 5.24 4.53
N MET A 47 3.13 6.37 4.53
CA MET A 47 3.04 7.36 3.45
C MET A 47 3.56 6.80 2.13
N VAL A 48 4.74 6.16 2.13
CA VAL A 48 5.29 5.54 0.91
C VAL A 48 4.34 4.47 0.36
N ALA A 49 3.87 3.55 1.19
CA ALA A 49 2.92 2.53 0.78
C ALA A 49 1.60 3.16 0.26
N GLY A 50 1.07 4.17 0.94
CA GLY A 50 -0.12 4.90 0.50
C GLY A 50 0.06 5.56 -0.86
N THR A 51 1.22 6.18 -1.12
CA THR A 51 1.52 6.76 -2.44
C THR A 51 1.61 5.69 -3.53
N LEU A 52 2.22 4.52 -3.23
CA LEU A 52 2.30 3.41 -4.18
C LEU A 52 0.91 2.81 -4.48
N ALA A 53 0.01 2.78 -3.49
CA ALA A 53 -1.36 2.33 -3.67
C ALA A 53 -2.12 3.16 -4.72
N VAL A 54 -1.86 4.48 -4.76
CA VAL A 54 -2.43 5.38 -5.77
C VAL A 54 -1.68 5.28 -7.08
N ALA A 55 -0.35 5.18 -7.06
CA ALA A 55 0.45 5.10 -8.29
C ALA A 55 0.15 3.82 -9.10
N ALA A 56 -0.14 2.70 -8.43
CA ALA A 56 -0.33 1.42 -9.09
C ALA A 56 -1.47 1.40 -10.14
N PRO A 57 -2.71 1.84 -9.85
CA PRO A 57 -3.76 1.96 -10.87
C PRO A 57 -3.43 2.91 -12.01
N HIS A 58 -2.57 3.92 -11.80
CA HIS A 58 -2.17 4.85 -12.85
C HIS A 58 -1.09 4.27 -13.79
N LEU A 59 -0.28 3.32 -13.29
CA LEU A 59 0.79 2.69 -14.05
C LEU A 59 0.37 1.39 -14.74
N TYR A 60 -0.60 0.67 -14.16
CA TYR A 60 -1.05 -0.65 -14.60
C TYR A 60 -2.54 -0.71 -14.94
N GLY A 61 -3.17 0.46 -15.16
CA GLY A 61 -4.56 0.62 -15.59
C GLY A 61 -4.68 0.95 -17.06
#